data_AF-A0AA88XQA1-F1
#
_entry.id   AF-A0AA88XQA1-F1
#
_cell.length_a   1.000
_cell.length_b   1.000
_cell.length_c   1.000
_cell.angle_alpha   90.00
_cell.angle_beta   90.00
_cell.angle_gamma   90.00
#
_symmetry.space_group_name_H-M   'P 1'
#
loop_
_entity.id
_entity.type
_entity.pdbx_description
1 polymer ?
#
loop_
_entity_poly.entity_id
_entity_poly.type
_entity_poly.pdbx_seq_one_letter_code
_entity_poly.pdbx_strand_id
1 'polypeptide(L)'
;MSVKTFGIFQMMKTLAMFNSSHERMCSRLVSSTNPTSYHHDLWLQGSCQEDDSGQLHIQEILYSQYPTSVINLVSRDIKQSPKFTDHVVHNYNEHKNELIGLHSEDTDMNLPGRELFTDFDQADTLVHSLLDELDKLPADCGIREAYISQFVRVIQKKALSLIKYIEGETNYGAQPYKGGMRKLRQDLCIMSDGDFRIILAAAEKLKSGLYWFLFGSGDSIGRTPPGDVS
;
A
#
# COMPACT_ATOMS: atom_id res chain seq x y z
N MET A 1 -29.99 -0.15 -4.35
CA MET A 1 -28.68 0.18 -3.72
C MET A 1 -28.92 1.36 -2.79
N SER A 2 -28.58 1.26 -1.51
CA SER A 2 -28.72 2.38 -0.56
C SER A 2 -27.79 3.54 -0.95
N VAL A 3 -28.15 4.79 -0.60
CA VAL A 3 -27.33 5.99 -0.88
C VAL A 3 -25.91 5.84 -0.32
N LYS A 4 -25.77 5.22 0.87
CA LYS A 4 -24.47 4.92 1.49
C LYS A 4 -23.64 3.96 0.61
N THR A 5 -24.26 2.87 0.15
CA THR A 5 -23.62 1.86 -0.71
C THR A 5 -23.23 2.44 -2.07
N PHE A 6 -24.02 3.39 -2.60
CA PHE A 6 -23.71 4.06 -3.86
C PHE A 6 -22.45 4.92 -3.77
N GLY A 7 -22.28 5.68 -2.68
CA GLY A 7 -21.06 6.46 -2.46
C GLY A 7 -19.79 5.59 -2.40
N ILE A 8 -19.86 4.47 -1.68
CA ILE A 8 -18.76 3.49 -1.60
C ILE A 8 -18.46 2.92 -2.99
N PHE A 9 -19.47 2.50 -3.73
CA PHE A 9 -19.31 1.96 -5.07
C PHE A 9 -18.62 2.94 -6.04
N GLN A 10 -19.00 4.22 -5.99
CA GLN A 10 -18.38 5.25 -6.82
C GLN A 10 -16.93 5.50 -6.41
N MET A 11 -16.64 5.60 -5.12
CA MET A 11 -15.26 5.73 -4.63
C MET A 11 -14.40 4.55 -5.08
N MET A 12 -14.90 3.33 -4.94
CA MET A 12 -14.19 2.13 -5.36
C MET A 12 -13.87 2.14 -6.86
N LYS A 13 -14.84 2.49 -7.71
CA LYS A 13 -14.60 2.60 -9.16
C LYS A 13 -13.56 3.66 -9.48
N THR A 14 -13.59 4.80 -8.80
CA THR A 14 -12.61 5.88 -8.98
C THR A 14 -11.21 5.41 -8.61
N LEU A 15 -11.03 4.77 -7.44
CA LEU A 15 -9.72 4.26 -7.01
C LEU A 15 -9.21 3.14 -7.93
N ALA A 16 -10.10 2.26 -8.40
CA ALA A 16 -9.77 1.19 -9.33
C ALA A 16 -9.23 1.67 -10.69
N MET A 17 -9.38 2.94 -11.05
CA MET A 17 -8.76 3.52 -12.25
C MET A 17 -7.23 3.53 -12.17
N PHE A 18 -6.67 3.52 -10.96
CA PHE A 18 -5.23 3.50 -10.72
C PHE A 18 -4.66 2.08 -10.61
N ASN A 19 -5.53 1.07 -10.56
CA ASN A 19 -5.15 -0.33 -10.46
C ASN A 19 -4.95 -0.98 -11.84
N SER A 20 -3.99 -1.91 -11.90
CA SER A 20 -3.83 -2.81 -13.04
C SER A 20 -5.04 -3.73 -13.20
N SER A 21 -5.19 -4.34 -14.38
CA SER A 21 -6.25 -5.31 -14.61
C SER A 21 -6.19 -6.50 -13.65
N HIS A 22 -4.99 -6.93 -13.23
CA HIS A 22 -4.84 -8.01 -12.26
C HIS A 22 -5.32 -7.58 -10.86
N GLU A 23 -4.86 -6.42 -10.38
CA GLU A 23 -5.27 -5.88 -9.07
C GLU A 23 -6.79 -5.65 -8.99
N ARG A 24 -7.42 -5.23 -10.10
CA ARG A 24 -8.88 -5.10 -10.20
C ARG A 24 -9.62 -6.42 -10.08
N MET A 25 -9.08 -7.52 -10.61
CA MET A 25 -9.67 -8.85 -10.45
C MET A 25 -9.54 -9.36 -9.01
N CYS A 26 -8.50 -8.91 -8.30
CA CYS A 26 -8.26 -9.19 -6.88
C CYS A 26 -8.85 -8.09 -5.97
N SER A 27 -9.95 -7.46 -6.40
CA SER A 27 -10.69 -6.45 -5.65
C SER A 27 -12.17 -6.84 -5.57
N ARG A 28 -12.87 -6.37 -4.54
CA ARG A 28 -14.28 -6.74 -4.28
C ARG A 28 -15.16 -5.51 -4.07
N LEU A 29 -16.15 -5.35 -4.95
CA LEU A 29 -17.16 -4.31 -4.84
C LEU A 29 -18.03 -4.51 -3.59
N VAL A 30 -18.49 -3.39 -3.02
CA VAL A 30 -19.42 -3.40 -1.89
C VAL A 30 -20.72 -4.12 -2.27
N SER A 31 -21.15 -5.04 -1.40
CA SER A 31 -22.43 -5.72 -1.54
C SER A 31 -23.52 -4.96 -0.79
N SER A 32 -24.72 -4.86 -1.38
CA SER A 32 -25.88 -4.27 -0.70
C SER A 32 -26.71 -5.28 0.10
N THR A 33 -26.46 -6.58 -0.08
CA THR A 33 -27.32 -7.65 0.46
C THR A 33 -26.71 -8.34 1.68
N ASN A 34 -25.38 -8.49 1.72
CA ASN A 34 -24.68 -9.15 2.81
C ASN A 34 -23.51 -8.28 3.29
N PRO A 35 -23.33 -8.09 4.61
CA PRO A 35 -22.12 -7.48 5.14
C PRO A 35 -20.92 -8.36 4.78
N THR A 36 -19.92 -7.75 4.14
CA THR A 36 -18.67 -8.43 3.79
C THR A 36 -17.61 -8.11 4.83
N SER A 37 -17.05 -9.15 5.45
CA SER A 37 -15.88 -9.02 6.34
C SER A 37 -14.66 -8.55 5.56
N TYR A 38 -13.75 -7.87 6.25
CA TYR A 38 -12.47 -7.49 5.67
C TYR A 38 -11.67 -8.75 5.29
N HIS A 39 -10.95 -8.71 4.17
CA HIS A 39 -10.08 -9.79 3.71
C HIS A 39 -8.69 -9.24 3.36
N HIS A 40 -7.65 -9.85 3.88
CA HIS A 40 -6.27 -9.32 3.80
C HIS A 40 -5.64 -9.35 2.41
N ASP A 41 -6.06 -10.30 1.54
CA ASP A 41 -5.53 -10.43 0.17
C ASP A 41 -6.20 -9.55 -0.90
N LEU A 42 -7.17 -8.70 -0.52
CA LEU A 42 -7.87 -7.85 -1.48
C LEU A 42 -7.19 -6.49 -1.64
N TRP A 43 -6.98 -6.06 -2.89
CA TRP A 43 -6.37 -4.76 -3.20
C TRP A 43 -7.28 -3.59 -2.89
N LEU A 44 -8.58 -3.76 -3.15
CA LEU A 44 -9.60 -2.76 -2.89
C LEU A 44 -10.89 -3.47 -2.47
N GLN A 45 -11.45 -3.03 -1.36
CA GLN A 45 -12.69 -3.58 -0.83
C GLN A 45 -13.55 -2.48 -0.22
N GLY A 46 -14.85 -2.54 -0.49
CA GLY A 46 -15.83 -1.65 0.12
C GLY A 46 -16.67 -2.43 1.11
N SER A 47 -16.80 -1.91 2.33
CA SER A 47 -17.68 -2.44 3.36
C SER A 47 -18.68 -1.38 3.80
N CYS A 48 -19.89 -1.81 4.11
CA CYS A 48 -20.91 -0.97 4.73
C CYS A 48 -21.18 -1.57 6.11
N GLN A 49 -20.62 -0.96 7.16
CA GLN A 49 -20.96 -1.33 8.54
C GLN A 49 -22.13 -0.45 9.01
N GLU A 50 -23.14 -1.10 9.60
CA GLU A 50 -24.31 -0.41 10.18
C GLU A 50 -24.04 0.05 11.62
N ASP A 51 -23.11 -0.61 12.32
CA ASP A 51 -22.73 -0.28 13.69
C ASP A 51 -21.50 0.65 13.74
N ASP A 52 -21.59 1.67 14.58
CA ASP A 52 -20.53 2.65 14.90
C ASP A 52 -19.33 2.03 15.65
N SER A 53 -19.38 0.70 15.88
CA SER A 53 -18.32 -0.03 16.56
C SER A 53 -17.04 -0.07 15.72
N GLY A 54 -17.13 0.09 14.39
CA GLY A 54 -16.01 0.40 13.50
C GLY A 54 -14.76 -0.45 13.75
N GLN A 55 -14.95 -1.69 14.20
CA GLN A 55 -13.84 -2.54 14.62
C GLN A 55 -13.14 -2.99 13.35
N LEU A 56 -12.08 -2.25 13.02
CA LEU A 56 -11.10 -2.67 12.05
C LEU A 56 -10.60 -4.05 12.46
N HIS A 57 -10.64 -5.00 11.53
CA HIS A 57 -10.10 -6.34 11.75
C HIS A 57 -8.57 -6.24 11.78
N ILE A 58 -8.02 -5.78 12.91
CA ILE A 58 -6.59 -5.46 13.06
C ILE A 58 -5.73 -6.65 12.64
N GLN A 59 -6.09 -7.85 13.09
CA GLN A 59 -5.37 -9.08 12.77
C GLN A 59 -5.29 -9.34 11.26
N GLU A 60 -6.42 -9.27 10.55
CA GLU A 60 -6.45 -9.39 9.09
C GLU A 60 -5.62 -8.31 8.41
N ILE A 61 -5.66 -7.07 8.92
CA ILE A 61 -4.84 -5.99 8.36
C ILE A 61 -3.36 -6.30 8.55
N LEU A 62 -2.95 -6.82 9.71
CA LEU A 62 -1.57 -7.20 9.96
C LEU A 62 -1.13 -8.39 9.10
N TYR A 63 -2.03 -9.32 8.76
CA TYR A 63 -1.75 -10.42 7.84
C TYR A 63 -1.59 -9.99 6.38
N SER A 64 -2.12 -8.83 6.00
CA SER A 64 -1.99 -8.35 4.63
C SER A 64 -0.54 -8.14 4.23
N GLN A 65 -0.23 -8.37 2.94
CA GLN A 65 1.12 -8.21 2.41
C GLN A 65 1.59 -6.73 2.42
N TYR A 66 0.65 -5.80 2.30
CA TYR A 66 0.93 -4.38 2.15
C TYR A 66 0.17 -3.55 3.19
N PRO A 67 0.72 -2.40 3.63
CA PRO A 67 0.00 -1.43 4.44
C PRO A 67 -1.38 -1.08 3.85
N THR A 68 -2.35 -0.88 4.72
CA THR A 68 -3.74 -0.62 4.39
C THR A 68 -4.12 0.83 4.69
N SER A 69 -4.82 1.47 3.73
CA SER A 69 -5.47 2.76 3.95
C SER A 69 -6.98 2.57 4.11
N VAL A 70 -7.54 3.14 5.18
CA VAL A 70 -8.97 3.13 5.48
C VAL A 70 -9.53 4.50 5.16
N ILE A 71 -10.50 4.54 4.25
CA ILE A 71 -11.18 5.78 3.83
C ILE A 71 -12.61 5.74 4.36
N ASN A 72 -12.94 6.64 5.27
CA ASN A 72 -14.30 6.77 5.77
C ASN A 72 -15.03 7.88 5.00
N LEU A 73 -16.06 7.49 4.25
CA LEU A 73 -16.82 8.43 3.42
C LEU A 73 -17.78 9.32 4.21
N VAL A 74 -18.12 8.96 5.45
CA VAL A 74 -19.04 9.73 6.30
C VAL A 74 -18.29 10.88 6.99
N SER A 75 -17.25 10.56 7.75
CA SER A 75 -16.41 11.54 8.45
C SER A 75 -15.36 12.19 7.56
N ARG A 76 -15.10 11.63 6.37
CA ARG A 76 -14.10 12.10 5.39
C ARG A 76 -12.66 12.08 5.92
N ASP A 77 -12.39 11.23 6.91
CA ASP A 77 -11.05 10.95 7.41
C ASP A 77 -10.41 9.78 6.66
N ILE A 78 -9.09 9.86 6.57
CA ILE A 78 -8.24 8.81 5.99
C ILE A 78 -7.27 8.38 7.08
N LYS A 79 -7.27 7.09 7.38
CA LYS A 79 -6.36 6.47 8.32
C LYS A 79 -5.46 5.50 7.59
N GLN A 80 -4.19 5.46 7.97
CA GLN A 80 -3.22 4.54 7.40
C GLN A 80 -2.67 3.62 8.48
N SER A 81 -2.49 2.35 8.12
CA SER A 81 -1.69 1.43 8.92
C SER A 81 -0.22 1.88 8.93
N PRO A 82 0.64 1.24 9.74
CA PRO A 82 2.05 1.60 9.82
C PRO A 82 2.74 1.56 8.47
N LYS A 83 3.86 2.29 8.36
CA LYS A 83 4.69 2.31 7.14
C LYS A 83 5.16 0.90 6.79
N PHE A 84 5.52 0.68 5.52
CA PHE A 84 5.85 -0.64 5.00
C PHE A 84 6.89 -1.41 5.84
N THR A 85 7.95 -0.76 6.34
CA THR A 85 8.96 -1.41 7.21
C THR A 85 8.34 -1.98 8.48
N ASP A 86 7.54 -1.16 9.15
CA ASP A 86 6.96 -1.50 10.44
C ASP A 86 5.85 -2.54 10.24
N HIS A 87 5.10 -2.41 9.14
CA HIS A 87 4.09 -3.37 8.70
C HIS A 87 4.68 -4.76 8.49
N VAL A 88 5.79 -4.89 7.77
CA VAL A 88 6.45 -6.19 7.55
C VAL A 88 6.93 -6.81 8.87
N VAL A 89 7.46 -5.98 9.79
CA VAL A 89 7.88 -6.45 11.11
C VAL A 89 6.68 -6.92 11.94
N HIS A 90 5.58 -6.15 11.96
CA HIS A 90 4.36 -6.55 12.66
C HIS A 90 3.76 -7.82 12.06
N ASN A 91 3.63 -7.89 10.72
CA ASN A 91 3.15 -9.08 10.02
C ASN A 91 3.95 -10.34 10.41
N TYR A 92 5.29 -10.25 10.40
CA TYR A 92 6.15 -11.36 10.80
C TYR A 92 5.93 -11.76 12.27
N ASN A 93 5.86 -10.78 13.17
CA ASN A 93 5.66 -11.04 14.60
C ASN A 93 4.30 -11.66 14.89
N GLU A 94 3.23 -11.22 14.22
CA GLU A 94 1.89 -11.79 14.37
C GLU A 94 1.86 -13.26 13.95
N HIS A 95 2.38 -13.58 12.76
CA HIS A 95 2.48 -14.98 12.30
C HIS A 95 3.33 -15.84 13.25
N LYS A 96 4.46 -15.29 13.71
CA LYS A 96 5.34 -15.99 14.66
C LYS A 96 4.63 -16.25 15.98
N ASN A 97 3.95 -15.26 16.53
CA ASN A 97 3.23 -15.38 17.80
C ASN A 97 2.08 -16.38 17.67
N GLU A 98 1.36 -16.40 16.56
CA GLU A 98 0.29 -17.37 16.30
C GLU A 98 0.84 -18.80 16.26
N LEU A 99 1.97 -19.02 15.57
CA LEU A 99 2.64 -20.32 15.55
C LEU A 99 3.12 -20.76 16.94
N ILE A 100 3.60 -19.82 17.77
CA ILE A 100 3.96 -20.09 19.16
C ILE A 100 2.72 -20.47 19.98
N GLY A 101 1.63 -19.72 19.86
CA GLY A 101 0.37 -20.01 20.56
C GLY A 101 -0.19 -21.39 20.19
N LEU A 102 -0.14 -21.77 18.91
CA LEU A 102 -0.50 -23.11 18.44
C LEU A 102 0.39 -24.21 19.06
N HIS A 103 1.67 -23.91 19.29
CA HIS A 103 2.60 -24.85 19.91
C HIS A 103 2.44 -24.94 21.44
N SER A 104 2.09 -23.83 22.08
CA SER A 104 2.02 -23.70 23.54
C SER A 104 0.63 -23.93 24.15
N GLU A 105 -0.41 -24.08 23.32
CA GLU A 105 -1.84 -24.12 23.71
C GLU A 105 -2.34 -22.85 24.45
N ASP A 106 -1.51 -21.81 24.53
CA ASP A 106 -1.87 -20.48 25.06
C ASP A 106 -2.39 -19.59 23.93
N THR A 107 -3.69 -19.28 23.97
CA THR A 107 -4.39 -18.44 22.97
C THR A 107 -4.45 -16.95 23.31
N ASP A 108 -3.86 -16.51 24.44
CA ASP A 108 -3.87 -15.10 24.85
C ASP A 108 -2.83 -14.29 24.06
N MET A 109 -3.21 -13.95 22.83
CA MET A 109 -2.44 -13.11 21.92
C MET A 109 -2.72 -11.63 22.22
N ASN A 110 -1.73 -10.93 22.79
CA ASN A 110 -1.77 -9.47 22.95
C ASN A 110 -1.61 -8.80 21.57
N LEU A 111 -2.71 -8.68 20.83
CA LEU A 111 -2.75 -7.92 19.58
C LEU A 111 -2.39 -6.44 19.87
N PRO A 112 -1.53 -5.81 19.05
CA PRO A 112 -1.33 -4.37 19.12
C PRO A 112 -2.69 -3.67 18.94
N GLY A 113 -3.07 -2.83 19.90
CA GLY A 113 -4.38 -2.20 19.97
C GLY A 113 -4.65 -1.20 18.83
N ARG A 114 -5.81 -0.51 18.91
CA ARG A 114 -6.30 0.52 17.95
C ARG A 114 -5.30 1.65 17.59
N GLU A 115 -4.16 1.74 18.26
CA GLU A 115 -3.08 2.72 18.01
C GLU A 115 -2.26 2.44 16.74
N LEU A 116 -2.52 1.33 16.02
CA LEU A 116 -1.86 1.02 14.74
C LEU A 116 -2.16 2.01 13.61
N PHE A 117 -3.29 2.73 13.70
CA PHE A 117 -3.72 3.64 12.66
C PHE A 117 -3.39 5.07 13.01
N THR A 118 -2.73 5.75 12.09
CA THR A 118 -2.44 7.19 12.16
C THR A 118 -3.24 7.94 11.11
N ASP A 119 -3.67 9.15 11.45
CA ASP A 119 -4.29 10.06 10.49
C ASP A 119 -3.28 10.44 9.39
N PHE A 120 -3.76 10.51 8.15
CA PHE A 120 -2.94 10.91 7.02
C PHE A 120 -3.01 12.42 6.78
N ASP A 121 -1.89 13.12 6.94
CA ASP A 121 -1.84 14.60 6.91
C ASP A 121 -0.96 15.17 5.79
N GLN A 122 -0.50 14.36 4.83
CA GLN A 122 0.43 14.85 3.80
C GLN A 122 -0.10 14.65 2.39
N ALA A 123 -0.31 15.76 1.67
CA ALA A 123 -0.76 15.70 0.29
C ALA A 123 0.43 15.64 -0.69
N ASP A 124 0.40 14.70 -1.63
CA ASP A 124 1.49 14.46 -2.57
C ASP A 124 1.34 15.30 -3.85
N THR A 125 2.44 15.87 -4.34
CA THR A 125 2.47 16.85 -5.44
C THR A 125 2.04 16.29 -6.80
N LEU A 126 2.39 15.03 -7.11
CA LEU A 126 1.96 14.36 -8.34
C LEU A 126 0.44 14.21 -8.42
N VAL A 127 -0.21 13.87 -7.31
CA VAL A 127 -1.66 13.64 -7.26
C VAL A 127 -2.39 14.97 -7.40
N HIS A 128 -1.91 16.02 -6.75
CA HIS A 128 -2.46 17.37 -6.95
C HIS A 128 -2.38 17.83 -8.40
N SER A 129 -1.20 17.70 -9.02
CA SER A 129 -1.01 18.10 -10.42
C SER A 129 -1.95 17.33 -11.35
N LEU A 130 -2.11 16.02 -11.11
CA LEU A 130 -3.06 15.19 -11.86
C LEU A 130 -4.50 15.70 -11.73
N LEU A 131 -4.96 15.98 -10.51
CA LEU A 131 -6.33 16.43 -10.27
C LEU A 131 -6.59 17.80 -10.92
N ASP A 132 -5.65 18.74 -10.77
CA ASP A 132 -5.73 20.07 -11.38
C ASP A 132 -5.78 20.04 -12.91
N GLU A 133 -5.13 19.05 -13.52
CA GLU A 133 -5.12 18.85 -14.97
C GLU A 133 -6.37 18.11 -15.46
N LEU A 134 -6.85 17.11 -14.71
CA LEU A 134 -8.08 16.38 -15.02
C LEU A 134 -9.30 17.30 -15.05
N ASP A 135 -9.37 18.28 -14.15
CA ASP A 135 -10.48 19.23 -14.09
C ASP A 135 -10.57 20.12 -15.33
N LYS A 136 -9.44 20.35 -16.02
CA LYS A 136 -9.36 21.13 -17.27
C LYS A 136 -9.77 20.33 -18.51
N LEU A 137 -9.81 19.00 -18.41
CA LEU A 137 -10.10 18.13 -19.54
C LEU A 137 -11.61 17.87 -19.70
N PRO A 138 -12.12 17.75 -20.94
CA PRO A 138 -13.52 17.35 -21.18
C PRO A 138 -13.86 15.98 -20.59
N ALA A 139 -15.09 15.81 -20.07
CA ALA A 139 -15.53 14.55 -19.43
C ALA A 139 -16.27 13.61 -20.39
N ASP A 140 -16.69 14.08 -21.55
CA ASP A 140 -17.63 13.47 -22.49
C ASP A 140 -16.96 12.64 -23.60
N CYS A 141 -15.64 12.73 -23.74
CA CYS A 141 -14.90 12.06 -24.82
C CYS A 141 -13.84 11.04 -24.36
N GLY A 142 -13.88 10.62 -23.08
CA GLY A 142 -12.96 9.60 -22.53
C GLY A 142 -11.51 10.07 -22.34
N ILE A 143 -11.18 11.31 -22.67
CA ILE A 143 -9.81 11.85 -22.54
C ILE A 143 -9.29 11.81 -21.09
N ARG A 144 -10.16 12.00 -20.09
CA ARG A 144 -9.79 11.89 -18.67
C ARG A 144 -9.29 10.48 -18.31
N GLU A 145 -9.94 9.43 -18.83
CA GLU A 145 -9.53 8.04 -18.58
C GLU A 145 -8.19 7.73 -19.27
N ALA A 146 -8.01 8.22 -20.49
CA ALA A 146 -6.73 8.13 -21.20
C ALA A 146 -5.61 8.86 -20.45
N TYR A 147 -5.92 10.03 -19.87
CA TYR A 147 -4.98 10.82 -19.07
C TYR A 147 -4.55 10.10 -17.79
N ILE A 148 -5.51 9.55 -17.03
CA ILE A 148 -5.23 8.72 -15.85
C ILE A 148 -4.38 7.51 -16.23
N SER A 149 -4.72 6.84 -17.34
CA SER A 149 -3.95 5.69 -17.83
C SER A 149 -2.50 6.08 -18.18
N GLN A 150 -2.30 7.25 -18.78
CA GLN A 150 -0.98 7.77 -19.06
C GLN A 150 -0.20 8.11 -17.78
N PHE A 151 -0.85 8.72 -16.79
CA PHE A 151 -0.26 8.99 -15.48
C PHE A 151 0.24 7.70 -14.80
N VAL A 152 -0.59 6.66 -14.74
CA VAL A 152 -0.20 5.35 -14.17
C VAL A 152 1.01 4.76 -14.91
N ARG A 153 1.05 4.84 -16.24
CA ARG A 153 2.21 4.38 -17.04
C ARG A 153 3.48 5.15 -16.71
N VAL A 154 3.40 6.46 -16.47
CA VAL A 154 4.56 7.28 -16.08
C VAL A 154 5.08 6.84 -14.71
N ILE A 155 4.19 6.59 -13.74
CA ILE A 155 4.59 6.04 -12.42
C ILE A 155 5.32 4.70 -12.60
N GLN A 156 4.76 3.77 -13.38
CA GLN A 156 5.38 2.46 -13.63
C GLN A 156 6.76 2.57 -14.28
N LYS A 157 6.92 3.47 -15.26
CA LYS A 157 8.23 3.72 -15.89
C LYS A 157 9.23 4.28 -14.89
N LYS A 158 8.84 5.25 -14.07
CA LYS A 158 9.72 5.79 -13.01
C LYS A 158 10.08 4.73 -11.97
N ALA A 159 9.14 3.87 -11.59
CA ALA A 159 9.38 2.75 -10.68
C ALA A 159 10.40 1.75 -11.26
N LEU A 160 10.27 1.41 -12.55
CA LEU A 160 11.24 0.54 -13.23
C LEU A 160 12.62 1.22 -13.32
N SER A 161 12.68 2.51 -13.64
CA SER A 161 13.93 3.28 -13.62
C SER A 161 14.58 3.29 -12.25
N LEU A 162 13.81 3.43 -11.17
CA LEU A 162 14.29 3.34 -9.80
C LEU A 162 14.91 1.96 -9.50
N ILE A 163 14.22 0.88 -9.87
CA ILE A 163 14.74 -0.49 -9.70
C ILE A 163 16.06 -0.65 -10.45
N LYS A 164 16.11 -0.25 -11.74
CA LYS A 164 17.32 -0.39 -12.57
C LYS A 164 18.48 0.48 -12.08
N TYR A 165 18.20 1.67 -11.58
CA TYR A 165 19.22 2.52 -10.98
C TYR A 165 19.86 1.81 -9.77
N ILE A 166 19.04 1.26 -8.87
CA ILE A 166 19.51 0.56 -7.68
C ILE A 166 20.28 -0.70 -8.06
N GLU A 167 19.77 -1.51 -8.99
CA GLU A 167 20.45 -2.71 -9.48
C GLU A 167 21.82 -2.40 -10.08
N GLY A 168 21.93 -1.33 -10.86
CA GLY A 168 23.19 -0.88 -11.45
C GLY A 168 24.23 -0.51 -10.38
N GLU A 169 23.83 0.26 -9.37
CA GLU A 169 24.74 0.74 -8.31
C GLU A 169 25.13 -0.36 -7.30
N THR A 170 24.33 -1.41 -7.18
CA THR A 170 24.49 -2.45 -6.14
C THR A 170 24.98 -3.79 -6.68
N ASN A 171 25.26 -3.87 -7.98
CA ASN A 171 25.46 -5.12 -8.69
C ASN A 171 24.32 -6.11 -8.40
N TYR A 172 23.10 -5.70 -8.72
CA TYR A 172 21.87 -6.48 -8.52
C TYR A 172 21.62 -6.89 -7.06
N GLY A 173 22.01 -6.04 -6.10
CA GLY A 173 21.84 -6.30 -4.65
C GLY A 173 22.98 -7.09 -4.00
N ALA A 174 24.05 -7.43 -4.73
CA ALA A 174 25.24 -8.06 -4.15
C ALA A 174 25.96 -7.15 -3.14
N GLN A 175 25.78 -5.84 -3.25
CA GLN A 175 26.35 -4.85 -2.34
C GLN A 175 25.25 -3.92 -1.81
N PRO A 176 25.37 -3.40 -0.57
CA PRO A 176 24.41 -2.43 -0.06
C PRO A 176 24.46 -1.14 -0.88
N TYR A 177 23.32 -0.47 -1.01
CA TYR A 177 23.24 0.80 -1.72
C TYR A 177 23.95 1.91 -0.94
N LYS A 178 24.96 2.53 -1.57
CA LYS A 178 25.77 3.61 -0.96
C LYS A 178 25.61 4.97 -1.62
N GLY A 179 24.86 5.06 -2.73
CA GLY A 179 24.76 6.27 -3.56
C GLY A 179 24.00 7.45 -2.93
N GLY A 180 23.38 7.26 -1.76
CA GLY A 180 22.61 8.27 -1.04
C GLY A 180 21.26 8.60 -1.68
N MET A 181 20.19 8.64 -0.88
CA MET A 181 18.82 8.90 -1.38
C MET A 181 18.66 10.24 -2.09
N ARG A 182 19.43 11.27 -1.70
CA ARG A 182 19.38 12.58 -2.35
C ARG A 182 19.82 12.53 -3.81
N LYS A 183 20.94 11.84 -4.11
CA LYS A 183 21.47 11.72 -5.46
C LYS A 183 20.51 10.93 -6.34
N LEU A 184 20.05 9.77 -5.86
CA LEU A 184 19.07 8.94 -6.55
C LEU A 184 17.80 9.72 -6.91
N ARG A 185 17.26 10.52 -5.99
CA ARG A 185 16.07 11.34 -6.26
C ARG A 185 16.35 12.43 -7.30
N GLN A 186 17.52 13.06 -7.25
CA GLN A 186 17.93 14.07 -8.22
C GLN A 186 18.07 13.47 -9.62
N ASP A 187 18.78 12.36 -9.75
CA ASP A 187 19.07 11.70 -11.03
C ASP A 187 17.79 11.17 -11.70
N LEU A 188 16.79 10.78 -10.90
CA LEU A 188 15.48 10.32 -11.39
C LEU A 188 14.43 11.44 -11.49
N CYS A 189 14.83 12.70 -11.24
CA CYS A 189 13.94 13.87 -11.22
C CYS A 189 12.69 13.62 -10.35
N ILE A 190 12.90 13.19 -9.12
CA ILE A 190 11.88 12.98 -8.09
C ILE A 190 12.07 14.07 -7.04
N MET A 191 11.25 15.11 -7.11
CA MET A 191 11.51 16.37 -6.40
C MET A 191 10.96 16.35 -4.97
N SER A 192 9.78 15.77 -4.75
CA SER A 192 9.15 15.71 -3.43
C SER A 192 9.29 14.34 -2.78
N ASP A 193 9.25 14.32 -1.44
CA ASP A 193 9.26 13.07 -0.67
C ASP A 193 7.99 12.25 -0.92
N GLY A 194 6.85 12.92 -1.09
CA GLY A 194 5.57 12.31 -1.44
C GLY A 194 5.62 11.55 -2.77
N ASP A 195 6.11 12.20 -3.81
CA ASP A 195 6.27 11.59 -5.14
C ASP A 195 7.20 10.39 -5.08
N PHE A 196 8.27 10.50 -4.28
CA PHE A 196 9.18 9.39 -4.05
C PHE A 196 8.49 8.20 -3.39
N ARG A 197 7.63 8.41 -2.39
CA ARG A 197 6.86 7.33 -1.75
C ARG A 197 5.92 6.63 -2.72
N ILE A 198 5.23 7.37 -3.60
CA ILE A 198 4.37 6.80 -4.65
C ILE A 198 5.19 5.91 -5.59
N ILE A 199 6.31 6.43 -6.09
CA ILE A 199 7.18 5.70 -7.04
C ILE A 199 7.82 4.48 -6.36
N LEU A 200 8.25 4.61 -5.11
CA LEU A 200 8.82 3.52 -4.32
C LEU A 200 7.79 2.43 -4.05
N ALA A 201 6.54 2.79 -3.70
CA ALA A 201 5.47 1.82 -3.52
C ALA A 201 5.17 1.06 -4.83
N ALA A 202 5.15 1.76 -5.97
CA ALA A 202 5.01 1.10 -7.27
C ALA A 202 6.21 0.20 -7.60
N ALA A 203 7.43 0.58 -7.20
CA ALA A 203 8.62 -0.24 -7.39
C ALA A 203 8.58 -1.50 -6.51
N GLU A 204 8.14 -1.39 -5.25
CA GLU A 204 7.96 -2.52 -4.33
C GLU A 204 6.96 -3.55 -4.87
N LYS A 205 5.87 -3.09 -5.51
CA LYS A 205 4.92 -3.98 -6.19
C LYS A 205 5.51 -4.72 -7.38
N LEU A 206 6.41 -4.08 -8.14
CA LEU A 206 7.07 -4.68 -9.30
C LEU A 206 8.21 -5.62 -8.90
N LYS A 207 8.93 -5.29 -7.83
CA LYS A 207 10.02 -6.07 -7.27
C LYS A 207 10.00 -5.93 -5.74
N SER A 208 9.46 -6.96 -5.09
CA SER A 208 9.38 -7.03 -3.62
C SER A 208 10.76 -7.03 -2.97
N GLY A 209 10.85 -6.44 -1.78
CA GLY A 209 12.06 -6.37 -0.97
C GLY A 209 12.91 -5.11 -1.22
N LEU A 210 12.49 -4.21 -2.12
CA LEU A 210 13.23 -2.98 -2.42
C LEU A 210 13.22 -2.01 -1.24
N TYR A 211 12.06 -1.85 -0.61
CA TYR A 211 11.88 -0.99 0.57
C TYR A 211 12.76 -1.47 1.72
N TRP A 212 12.75 -2.78 2.01
CA TRP A 212 13.61 -3.37 3.03
C TRP A 212 15.10 -3.24 2.67
N PHE A 213 15.48 -3.45 1.41
CA PHE A 213 16.86 -3.31 0.99
C PHE A 213 17.42 -1.88 1.16
N LEU A 214 16.58 -0.85 0.93
CA LEU A 214 16.99 0.55 1.03
C LEU A 214 16.93 1.10 2.46
N PHE A 215 15.91 0.73 3.23
CA PHE A 215 15.61 1.33 4.54
C PHE A 215 15.79 0.36 5.70
N GLY A 216 15.79 -0.94 5.45
CA GLY A 216 16.07 -1.99 6.42
C GLY A 216 17.57 -2.07 6.70
N SER A 217 18.11 -1.09 7.43
CA SER A 217 19.46 -1.19 7.97
C SER A 217 19.43 -1.90 9.33
N GLY A 218 19.92 -3.15 9.34
CA GLY A 218 21.12 -3.53 10.10
C GLY A 218 21.11 -3.62 11.64
N ASP A 219 20.07 -3.25 12.37
CA ASP A 219 20.14 -3.15 13.85
C ASP A 219 19.11 -3.95 14.67
N SER A 220 18.29 -4.82 14.06
CA SER A 220 17.28 -5.55 14.87
C SER A 220 16.76 -6.88 14.36
N ILE A 221 17.27 -7.43 13.25
CA ILE A 221 17.00 -8.83 12.88
C ILE A 221 18.30 -9.46 12.42
N GLY A 222 18.74 -10.47 13.18
CA GLY A 222 19.99 -11.18 12.97
C GLY A 222 20.20 -11.58 11.53
N ARG A 223 21.46 -11.43 11.08
CA ARG A 223 21.95 -12.02 9.85
C ARG A 223 21.80 -13.54 9.92
N THR A 224 20.70 -14.07 9.41
CA THR A 224 20.67 -15.40 8.79
C THR A 224 19.61 -15.38 7.69
N PRO A 225 20.00 -15.44 6.40
CA PRO A 225 19.06 -15.81 5.36
C PRO A 225 18.54 -17.23 5.64
N PRO A 226 17.26 -17.55 5.36
CA PRO A 226 16.78 -18.92 5.42
C PRO A 226 17.34 -19.66 4.20
N GLY A 227 18.40 -20.44 4.42
CA GLY A 227 19.04 -21.23 3.38
C GLY A 227 20.30 -21.93 3.88
N ASP A 228 20.10 -23.10 4.48
CA ASP A 228 20.86 -24.34 4.24
C ASP A 228 20.56 -25.32 5.38
N VAL A 229 19.50 -26.11 5.18
CA VAL A 229 19.35 -27.38 5.90
C VAL A 229 20.11 -28.40 5.06
N SER A 230 21.34 -28.71 5.49
CA SER A 230 22.04 -29.93 5.11
C SER A 230 21.50 -31.10 5.91
#